data_AF-A0A7W1LFN2-F1
#
_entry.id   AF-A0A7W1LFN2-F1
#
_cell.length_a   1.000
_cell.length_b   1.000
_cell.length_c   1.000
_cell.angle_alpha   90.00
_cell.angle_beta   90.00
_cell.angle_gamma   90.00
#
_symmetry.space_group_name_H-M   'P 1'
#
loop_
_entity.id
_entity.type
_entity.pdbx_description
1 polymer ?
#
loop_
_entity_poly.entity_id
_entity_poly.type
_entity_poly.pdbx_seq_one_letter_code
_entity_poly.pdbx_strand_id
1 'polypeptide(L)'
;MVGKSLDSTGTSRISQAVTLVAVVVPPLGILSAMGLLWGVAFTWVDLLLLVGFYVVCAFGTTIGFHRYFTHQGFRTRKPVEAVLAILGCMTMQGPLTQWVTDHRKHHALSDQPGDPHSPHVGHGEGAWGAVRGFVHSHVGWLFANLGMEQGRDYGKDLYENRLVRTIDKLYLLWVVLTLGLPFLIGYVLGGTLAAGFG
;
A
#
# COMPACT_ATOMS: atom_id res chain seq x y z
N MET A 1 26.81 5.70 -23.41
CA MET A 1 26.36 6.32 -22.15
C MET A 1 26.55 5.27 -21.06
N VAL A 2 27.28 5.64 -20.02
CA VAL A 2 27.87 4.75 -19.01
C VAL A 2 26.78 4.01 -18.22
N GLY A 3 26.89 2.68 -18.16
CA GLY A 3 26.08 1.84 -17.29
C GLY A 3 26.34 2.20 -15.83
N LYS A 4 25.35 2.81 -15.19
CA LYS A 4 25.30 2.94 -13.74
C LYS A 4 25.03 1.54 -13.19
N SER A 5 25.90 1.03 -12.32
CA SER A 5 25.57 -0.18 -11.56
C SER A 5 24.25 0.05 -10.85
N LEU A 6 23.25 -0.76 -11.16
CA LEU A 6 22.01 -0.83 -10.39
C LEU A 6 22.34 -1.60 -9.10
N ASP A 7 23.20 -1.03 -8.26
CA ASP A 7 23.41 -1.55 -6.93
C ASP A 7 22.12 -1.31 -6.16
N SER A 8 21.34 -2.39 -6.00
CA SER A 8 20.16 -2.46 -5.14
C SER A 8 20.60 -2.34 -3.69
N THR A 9 21.04 -1.14 -3.30
CA THR A 9 21.33 -0.84 -1.90
C THR A 9 20.04 -1.03 -1.13
N GLY A 10 20.11 -1.79 -0.04
CA GLY A 10 18.98 -1.94 0.88
C GLY A 10 18.63 -0.59 1.50
N THR A 11 17.36 -0.44 1.91
CA THR A 11 16.95 0.66 2.78
C THR A 11 17.71 0.62 4.11
N SER A 12 17.69 1.71 4.88
CA SER A 12 18.35 1.76 6.19
C SER A 12 17.84 0.64 7.11
N ARG A 13 18.67 0.13 8.04
CA ARG A 13 18.24 -0.92 9.00
C ARG A 13 17.01 -0.50 9.83
N ILE A 14 16.89 0.79 10.12
CA ILE A 14 15.73 1.35 10.82
C ILE A 14 14.48 1.26 9.93
N SER A 15 14.60 1.68 8.67
CA SER A 15 13.52 1.55 7.67
C SER A 15 13.08 0.09 7.53
N GLN A 16 14.04 -0.84 7.44
CA GLN A 16 13.74 -2.26 7.36
C GLN A 16 12.98 -2.76 8.60
N ALA A 17 13.43 -2.40 9.80
CA ALA A 17 12.73 -2.77 11.02
C ALA A 17 11.30 -2.20 11.06
N VAL A 18 11.11 -0.94 10.65
CA VAL A 18 9.80 -0.29 10.58
C VAL A 18 8.88 -0.99 9.57
N THR A 19 9.38 -1.26 8.36
CA THR A 19 8.63 -1.99 7.32
C THR A 19 8.23 -3.37 7.81
N LEU A 20 9.14 -4.11 8.44
CA LEU A 20 8.85 -5.44 8.98
C LEU A 20 7.76 -5.39 10.04
N VAL A 21 7.86 -4.47 11.00
CA VAL A 21 6.84 -4.28 12.04
C VAL A 21 5.49 -3.92 11.42
N ALA A 22 5.47 -2.98 10.47
CA ALA A 22 4.25 -2.51 9.82
C ALA A 22 3.55 -3.61 9.00
N VAL A 23 4.30 -4.54 8.40
CA VAL A 23 3.74 -5.65 7.62
C VAL A 23 3.29 -6.82 8.50
N VAL A 24 4.02 -7.12 9.58
CA VAL A 24 3.81 -8.34 10.38
C VAL A 24 2.89 -8.13 11.57
N VAL A 25 3.05 -7.03 12.31
CA VAL A 25 2.35 -6.84 13.59
C VAL A 25 0.83 -6.66 13.39
N PRO A 26 0.33 -5.83 12.45
CA PRO A 26 -1.11 -5.62 12.33
C PRO A 26 -1.90 -6.90 11.98
N PRO A 27 -1.51 -7.73 10.98
CA PRO A 27 -2.21 -8.98 10.70
C PRO A 27 -2.20 -9.95 11.89
N LEU A 28 -1.06 -10.09 12.59
CA LEU A 28 -0.98 -10.94 13.77
C LEU A 28 -1.84 -10.41 14.92
N GLY A 29 -1.90 -9.09 15.10
CA GLY A 29 -2.75 -8.44 16.09
C GLY A 29 -4.22 -8.72 15.84
N ILE A 30 -4.68 -8.57 14.59
CA ILE A 30 -6.07 -8.86 14.19
C ILE A 30 -6.40 -10.34 14.42
N LEU A 31 -5.55 -11.26 13.96
CA LEU A 31 -5.78 -12.70 14.15
C LEU A 31 -5.79 -13.10 15.63
N SER A 32 -4.91 -12.50 16.43
CA SER A 32 -4.86 -12.73 17.87
C SER A 32 -6.10 -12.17 18.59
N ALA A 33 -6.57 -10.98 18.21
CA ALA A 33 -7.80 -10.39 18.74
C ALA A 33 -9.02 -11.25 18.40
N MET A 34 -9.14 -11.69 17.15
CA MET A 34 -10.21 -12.58 16.71
C MET A 34 -10.22 -13.92 17.45
N GLY A 35 -9.05 -14.49 17.78
CA GLY A 35 -8.96 -15.78 18.47
C GLY A 35 -9.14 -15.70 19.99
N LEU A 36 -8.58 -14.67 20.63
CA LEU A 36 -8.47 -14.58 22.09
C LEU A 36 -9.51 -13.66 22.72
N LEU A 37 -10.02 -12.67 21.99
CA LEU A 37 -10.87 -11.60 22.53
C LEU A 37 -12.30 -11.64 21.96
N TRP A 38 -12.67 -12.69 21.24
CA TRP A 38 -14.00 -12.83 20.65
C TRP A 38 -15.11 -12.81 21.71
N GLY A 39 -16.08 -11.93 21.54
CA GLY A 39 -17.19 -11.73 22.47
C GLY A 39 -16.82 -10.97 23.75
N VAL A 40 -15.56 -10.60 23.95
CA VAL A 40 -15.09 -9.80 25.09
C VAL A 40 -14.70 -8.40 24.64
N ALA A 41 -13.78 -8.30 23.68
CA ALA A 41 -13.38 -7.03 23.08
C ALA A 41 -13.64 -7.03 21.58
N PHE A 42 -13.45 -8.15 20.88
CA PHE A 42 -13.72 -8.27 19.45
C PHE A 42 -15.13 -8.81 19.20
N THR A 43 -15.93 -8.12 18.39
CA THR A 43 -17.33 -8.43 18.15
C THR A 43 -17.67 -8.55 16.66
N TRP A 44 -18.92 -8.90 16.36
CA TRP A 44 -19.43 -8.90 14.98
C TRP A 44 -19.40 -7.52 14.33
N VAL A 45 -19.55 -6.45 15.10
CA VAL A 45 -19.48 -5.08 14.57
C VAL A 45 -18.07 -4.82 14.05
N ASP A 46 -17.06 -5.23 14.81
CA ASP A 46 -15.64 -5.00 14.48
C ASP A 46 -15.23 -5.81 13.25
N LEU A 47 -15.72 -7.05 13.14
CA LEU A 47 -15.53 -7.84 11.91
C LEU A 47 -16.19 -7.19 10.70
N LEU A 48 -17.42 -6.68 10.84
CA LEU A 48 -18.12 -6.01 9.73
C LEU A 48 -17.44 -4.70 9.34
N LEU A 49 -16.93 -3.93 10.30
CA LEU A 49 -16.14 -2.74 10.03
C LEU A 49 -14.82 -3.08 9.33
N LEU A 50 -14.10 -4.09 9.81
CA LEU A 50 -12.87 -4.59 9.21
C LEU A 50 -13.09 -4.99 7.74
N VAL A 51 -14.09 -5.84 7.48
CA VAL A 51 -14.40 -6.32 6.12
C VAL A 51 -14.91 -5.18 5.24
N GLY A 52 -15.79 -4.33 5.75
CA GLY A 52 -16.34 -3.19 5.01
C GLY A 52 -15.26 -2.20 4.58
N PHE A 53 -14.40 -1.79 5.51
CA PHE A 53 -13.26 -0.91 5.20
C PHE A 53 -12.26 -1.59 4.29
N TYR A 54 -11.97 -2.88 4.49
CA TYR A 54 -11.11 -3.64 3.59
C TYR A 54 -11.61 -3.54 2.14
N VAL A 55 -12.90 -3.82 1.89
CA VAL A 55 -13.48 -3.78 0.54
C VAL A 55 -13.44 -2.37 -0.04
N VAL A 56 -13.83 -1.35 0.72
CA VAL A 56 -13.88 0.04 0.26
C VAL A 56 -12.48 0.57 -0.07
N CYS A 57 -11.49 0.34 0.80
CA CYS A 57 -10.12 0.77 0.57
C CYS A 57 -9.47 -0.04 -0.57
N ALA A 58 -9.71 -1.36 -0.65
CA ALA A 58 -9.23 -2.19 -1.75
C ALA A 58 -9.77 -1.74 -3.11
N PHE A 59 -11.01 -1.21 -3.16
CA PHE A 59 -11.56 -0.57 -4.34
C PHE A 59 -10.75 0.68 -4.73
N GLY A 60 -10.30 1.46 -3.75
CA GLY A 60 -9.39 2.59 -3.94
C GLY A 60 -8.09 2.21 -4.64
N THR A 61 -7.43 1.11 -4.23
CA THR A 61 -6.21 0.65 -4.92
C THR A 61 -6.52 0.04 -6.28
N THR A 62 -7.48 -0.88 -6.37
CA THR A 62 -7.74 -1.63 -7.60
C THR A 62 -8.36 -0.79 -8.71
N ILE A 63 -9.31 0.08 -8.38
CA ILE A 63 -9.99 0.93 -9.36
C ILE A 63 -9.32 2.30 -9.44
N GLY A 64 -8.95 2.89 -8.31
CA GLY A 64 -8.30 4.19 -8.26
C GLY A 64 -6.85 4.10 -8.69
N PHE A 65 -5.95 3.68 -7.80
CA PHE A 65 -4.51 3.71 -8.06
C PHE A 65 -4.15 2.93 -9.34
N HIS A 66 -4.62 1.69 -9.47
CA HIS A 66 -4.27 0.82 -10.58
C HIS A 66 -4.98 1.21 -11.90
N ARG A 67 -6.31 1.05 -11.98
CA ARG A 67 -7.01 1.25 -13.28
C ARG A 67 -7.09 2.71 -13.70
N TYR A 68 -7.38 3.62 -12.77
CA TYR A 68 -7.56 5.04 -13.09
C TYR A 68 -6.23 5.78 -13.19
N PHE A 69 -5.40 5.79 -12.14
CA PHE A 69 -4.18 6.60 -12.12
C PHE A 69 -3.02 5.96 -12.89
N THR A 70 -2.79 4.65 -12.77
CA THR A 70 -1.71 4.00 -13.51
C THR A 70 -2.07 3.83 -14.98
N HIS A 71 -3.17 3.12 -15.27
CA HIS A 71 -3.48 2.70 -16.63
C HIS A 71 -4.36 3.68 -17.42
N GLN A 72 -4.85 4.75 -16.79
CA GLN A 72 -5.73 5.73 -17.43
C GLN A 72 -6.93 5.07 -18.14
N GLY A 73 -7.44 3.98 -17.57
CA GLY A 73 -8.42 3.10 -18.23
C GLY A 73 -9.81 3.72 -18.41
N PHE A 74 -10.10 4.83 -17.73
CA PHE A 74 -11.34 5.59 -17.87
C PHE A 74 -11.17 7.03 -17.38
N ARG A 75 -12.13 7.90 -17.72
CA ARG A 75 -12.18 9.30 -17.27
C ARG A 75 -13.32 9.50 -16.27
N THR A 76 -13.10 10.35 -15.27
CA THR A 76 -14.13 10.70 -14.28
C THR A 76 -14.16 12.20 -14.01
N ARG A 77 -15.14 12.66 -13.23
CA ARG A 77 -15.20 14.02 -12.71
C ARG A 77 -14.30 14.15 -11.47
N LYS A 78 -13.80 15.36 -11.21
CA LYS A 78 -12.86 15.64 -10.09
C LYS A 78 -13.28 15.11 -8.71
N PRO A 79 -14.56 15.11 -8.31
CA PRO A 79 -14.95 14.51 -7.03
C PRO A 79 -14.69 13.00 -6.96
N VAL A 80 -14.98 12.27 -8.05
CA VAL A 80 -14.75 10.82 -8.10
C VAL A 80 -13.25 10.51 -8.13
N GLU A 81 -12.47 11.28 -8.90
CA GLU A 81 -11.01 11.23 -8.89
C GLU A 81 -10.44 11.41 -7.46
N ALA A 82 -10.95 12.38 -6.70
CA ALA A 82 -10.52 12.63 -5.33
C ALA A 82 -10.87 11.46 -4.39
N VAL A 83 -12.08 10.93 -4.47
CA VAL A 83 -12.51 9.78 -3.65
C VAL A 83 -11.64 8.57 -3.94
N LEU A 84 -11.41 8.23 -5.20
CA LEU A 84 -10.56 7.10 -5.59
C LEU A 84 -9.12 7.27 -5.09
N ALA A 85 -8.57 8.49 -5.15
CA ALA A 85 -7.25 8.79 -4.63
C ALA A 85 -7.18 8.64 -3.09
N ILE A 86 -8.15 9.18 -2.36
CA ILE A 86 -8.21 9.11 -0.89
C ILE A 86 -8.33 7.65 -0.43
N LEU A 87 -9.26 6.88 -1.04
CA LEU A 87 -9.45 5.47 -0.69
C LEU A 87 -8.21 4.62 -0.96
N GLY A 88 -7.47 4.92 -2.04
CA GLY A 88 -6.19 4.25 -2.29
C GLY A 88 -5.15 4.57 -1.22
N CYS A 89 -5.01 5.84 -0.81
CA CYS A 89 -4.12 6.25 0.29
C CYS A 89 -4.45 5.56 1.62
N MET A 90 -5.74 5.32 1.87
CA MET A 90 -6.23 4.64 3.08
C MET A 90 -5.81 3.15 3.16
N THR A 91 -5.27 2.56 2.08
CA THR A 91 -4.69 1.20 2.12
C THR A 91 -3.27 1.14 2.70
N MET A 92 -2.66 2.29 3.01
CA MET A 92 -1.33 2.39 3.63
C MET A 92 -0.18 1.81 2.77
N GLN A 93 -0.36 1.71 1.45
CA GLN A 93 0.67 1.21 0.51
C GLN A 93 1.61 2.32 0.00
N GLY A 94 1.67 3.46 0.69
CA GLY A 94 2.42 4.64 0.28
C GLY A 94 1.55 5.72 -0.41
N PRO A 95 2.09 6.93 -0.60
CA PRO A 95 1.41 8.01 -1.32
C PRO A 95 1.07 7.61 -2.76
N LEU A 96 0.02 8.22 -3.33
CA LEU A 96 -0.46 7.90 -4.69
C LEU A 96 0.66 8.08 -5.73
N THR A 97 1.38 9.21 -5.67
CA THR A 97 2.43 9.48 -6.67
C THR A 97 3.51 8.42 -6.64
N GLN A 98 3.93 7.97 -5.46
CA GLN A 98 4.92 6.91 -5.32
C GLN A 98 4.36 5.58 -5.89
N TRP A 99 3.22 5.12 -5.37
CA TRP A 99 2.63 3.83 -5.76
C TRP A 99 2.44 3.74 -7.28
N VAL A 100 1.88 4.77 -7.90
CA VAL A 100 1.63 4.79 -9.35
C VAL A 100 2.92 4.86 -10.15
N THR A 101 3.92 5.62 -9.68
CA THR A 101 5.24 5.71 -10.35
C THR A 101 5.96 4.37 -10.30
N ASP A 102 5.99 3.72 -9.13
CA ASP A 102 6.57 2.38 -8.96
C ASP A 102 5.85 1.35 -9.83
N HIS A 103 4.51 1.37 -9.85
CA HIS A 103 3.71 0.44 -10.65
C HIS A 103 3.90 0.64 -12.16
N ARG A 104 4.00 1.90 -12.63
CA ARG A 104 4.31 2.20 -14.03
C ARG A 104 5.72 1.76 -14.41
N LYS A 105 6.70 1.94 -13.52
CA LYS A 105 8.07 1.46 -13.72
C LYS A 105 8.12 -0.07 -13.78
N HIS A 106 7.40 -0.77 -12.90
CA HIS A 106 7.24 -2.22 -12.95
C HIS A 106 6.71 -2.67 -14.32
N HIS A 107 5.64 -2.07 -14.84
CA HIS A 107 5.15 -2.41 -16.17
C HIS A 107 6.15 -2.11 -17.29
N ALA A 108 6.89 -1.00 -17.19
CA ALA A 108 7.87 -0.61 -18.20
C ALA A 108 9.10 -1.53 -18.23
N LEU A 109 9.50 -2.05 -17.06
CA LEU A 109 10.70 -2.86 -16.88
C LEU A 109 10.40 -4.31 -16.48
N SER A 110 9.17 -4.78 -16.67
CA SER A 110 8.72 -6.10 -16.18
C SER A 110 9.71 -7.19 -16.55
N ASP A 111 10.15 -7.94 -15.54
CA ASP A 111 11.12 -9.03 -15.68
C ASP A 111 12.49 -8.63 -16.25
N GLN A 112 12.82 -7.35 -16.19
CA GLN A 112 14.11 -6.80 -16.59
C GLN A 112 14.79 -6.10 -15.41
N PRO A 113 16.13 -5.93 -15.47
CA PRO A 113 16.85 -5.15 -14.47
C PRO A 113 16.24 -3.76 -14.28
N GLY A 114 15.89 -3.44 -13.04
CA GLY A 114 15.24 -2.19 -12.67
C GLY A 114 13.77 -2.34 -12.27
N ASP A 115 13.11 -3.46 -12.57
CA ASP A 115 11.78 -3.79 -12.02
C ASP A 115 11.85 -3.90 -10.48
N PRO A 116 11.09 -3.08 -9.72
CA PRO A 116 11.11 -3.08 -8.26
C PRO A 116 10.86 -4.46 -7.62
N HIS A 117 10.00 -5.28 -8.22
CA HIS A 117 9.50 -6.51 -7.60
C HIS A 117 9.50 -7.70 -8.57
N SER A 118 10.45 -7.76 -9.51
CA SER A 118 10.56 -8.90 -10.43
C SER A 118 10.89 -10.20 -9.68
N PRO A 119 10.13 -11.29 -9.90
CA PRO A 119 10.47 -12.60 -9.37
C PRO A 119 11.56 -13.32 -10.17
N HIS A 120 11.97 -12.81 -11.33
CA HIS A 120 12.88 -13.50 -12.26
C HIS A 120 14.31 -12.93 -12.24
N VAL A 121 14.48 -11.66 -11.87
CA VAL A 121 15.77 -10.98 -11.95
C VAL A 121 16.56 -11.12 -10.64
N GLY A 122 17.77 -11.69 -10.72
CA GLY A 122 18.74 -11.66 -9.62
C GLY A 122 18.60 -12.75 -8.54
N HIS A 123 17.75 -13.77 -8.76
CA HIS A 123 17.45 -14.79 -7.74
C HIS A 123 18.12 -16.16 -7.94
N GLY A 124 18.81 -16.34 -9.08
CA GLY A 124 19.45 -17.61 -9.48
C GLY A 124 18.48 -18.59 -10.16
N GLU A 125 19.02 -19.72 -10.63
CA GLU A 125 18.25 -20.74 -11.36
C GLU A 125 17.72 -21.87 -10.45
N GLY A 126 16.75 -22.63 -10.96
CA GLY A 126 16.18 -23.81 -10.30
C GLY A 126 15.13 -23.49 -9.24
N ALA A 127 14.64 -24.54 -8.54
CA ALA A 127 13.54 -24.43 -7.59
C ALA A 127 13.83 -23.44 -6.43
N TRP A 128 15.08 -23.39 -5.97
CA TRP A 128 15.48 -22.47 -4.91
C TRP A 128 15.53 -21.01 -5.38
N GLY A 129 15.95 -20.77 -6.64
CA GLY A 129 15.88 -19.46 -7.26
C GLY A 129 14.43 -18.98 -7.40
N ALA A 130 13.52 -19.86 -7.81
CA ALA A 130 12.09 -19.56 -7.89
C ALA A 130 11.47 -19.18 -6.53
N VAL A 131 11.84 -19.89 -5.45
CA VAL A 131 11.39 -19.55 -4.09
C VAL A 131 11.93 -18.18 -3.65
N ARG A 132 13.21 -17.90 -3.91
CA ARG A 132 13.79 -16.59 -3.59
C ARG A 132 13.11 -15.46 -4.35
N GLY A 133 12.84 -15.66 -5.65
CA GLY A 133 12.11 -14.71 -6.49
C GLY A 133 10.68 -14.48 -6.02
N PHE A 134 9.97 -15.54 -5.63
CA PHE A 134 8.65 -15.42 -5.03
C PHE A 134 8.67 -14.60 -3.73
N VAL A 135 9.57 -14.93 -2.79
CA VAL A 135 9.69 -14.18 -1.53
C VAL A 135 10.02 -12.71 -1.77
N HIS A 136 10.90 -12.43 -2.74
CA HIS A 136 11.26 -11.07 -3.13
C HIS A 136 10.07 -10.30 -3.69
N SER A 137 9.41 -10.83 -4.72
CA SER A 137 8.25 -10.18 -5.36
C SER A 137 7.06 -10.01 -4.40
N HIS A 138 6.91 -10.89 -3.42
CA HIS A 138 5.81 -10.81 -2.46
C HIS A 138 6.05 -9.73 -1.39
N VAL A 139 7.23 -9.74 -0.73
CA VAL A 139 7.52 -8.86 0.42
C VAL A 139 8.96 -8.34 0.41
N GLY A 140 9.92 -9.10 -0.11
CA GLY A 140 11.34 -8.72 -0.05
C GLY A 140 11.68 -7.41 -0.75
N TRP A 141 10.93 -7.02 -1.78
CA TRP A 141 11.14 -5.76 -2.50
C TRP A 141 10.88 -4.50 -1.64
N LEU A 142 10.02 -4.59 -0.62
CA LEU A 142 9.73 -3.48 0.30
C LEU A 142 10.94 -3.02 1.12
N PHE A 143 11.99 -3.84 1.16
CA PHE A 143 13.24 -3.53 1.86
C PHE A 143 14.31 -2.94 0.93
N ALA A 144 14.05 -2.86 -0.38
CA ALA A 144 14.93 -2.31 -1.39
C ALA A 144 14.54 -0.87 -1.76
N ASN A 145 15.53 -0.07 -2.14
CA ASN A 145 15.29 1.31 -2.60
C ASN A 145 14.62 1.38 -4.00
N LEU A 146 14.47 0.23 -4.69
CA LEU A 146 14.05 0.19 -6.10
C LEU A 146 12.55 0.48 -6.31
N GLY A 147 11.73 0.32 -5.25
CA GLY A 147 10.30 0.63 -5.20
C GLY A 147 9.97 1.87 -4.36
N MET A 148 10.85 2.87 -4.42
CA MET A 148 10.68 4.17 -3.79
C MET A 148 10.81 5.30 -4.83
N GLU A 149 10.39 5.05 -6.07
CA GLU A 149 10.62 5.97 -7.16
C GLU A 149 9.81 7.26 -6.97
N GLN A 150 10.55 8.36 -6.97
CA GLN A 150 10.01 9.70 -6.95
C GLN A 150 10.55 10.40 -8.18
N GLY A 151 9.77 10.41 -9.26
CA GLY A 151 10.32 10.78 -10.56
C GLY A 151 9.28 11.22 -11.56
N ARG A 152 9.63 12.22 -12.37
CA ARG A 152 8.80 12.65 -13.49
C ARG A 152 8.82 11.65 -14.64
N ASP A 153 9.81 10.76 -14.71
CA ASP A 153 9.99 9.84 -15.83
C ASP A 153 8.78 8.92 -16.02
N TYR A 154 8.26 8.38 -14.91
CA TYR A 154 7.04 7.54 -14.92
C TYR A 154 5.80 8.25 -14.36
N GLY A 155 5.94 9.41 -13.70
CA GLY A 155 4.86 10.07 -12.96
C GLY A 155 4.56 11.52 -13.34
N LYS A 156 5.09 12.07 -14.46
CA LYS A 156 5.00 13.51 -14.80
C LYS A 156 3.59 14.10 -14.63
N ASP A 157 2.57 13.45 -15.16
CA ASP A 157 1.17 13.86 -15.09
C ASP A 157 0.65 13.94 -13.64
N LEU A 158 1.10 13.05 -12.76
CA LEU A 158 0.73 13.03 -11.34
C LEU A 158 1.31 14.26 -10.61
N TYR A 159 2.56 14.60 -10.89
CA TYR A 159 3.24 15.76 -10.30
C TYR A 159 2.73 17.11 -10.87
N GLU A 160 2.08 17.10 -12.02
CA GLU A 160 1.45 18.29 -12.60
C GLU A 160 0.00 18.45 -12.10
N ASN A 161 -0.64 17.38 -11.61
CA ASN A 161 -1.99 17.41 -11.07
C ASN A 161 -2.03 17.96 -9.63
N ARG A 162 -2.60 19.16 -9.46
CA ARG A 162 -2.74 19.83 -8.15
C ARG A 162 -3.58 19.02 -7.15
N LEU A 163 -4.64 18.35 -7.60
CA LEU A 163 -5.51 17.56 -6.72
C LEU A 163 -4.72 16.39 -6.12
N VAL A 164 -4.04 15.62 -6.98
CA VAL A 164 -3.20 14.49 -6.59
C VAL A 164 -2.14 14.94 -5.58
N ARG A 165 -1.42 16.02 -5.87
CA ARG A 165 -0.40 16.56 -4.96
C ARG A 165 -0.94 17.00 -3.62
N THR A 166 -2.14 17.58 -3.57
CA THR A 166 -2.78 17.94 -2.30
C THR A 166 -3.12 16.71 -1.48
N ILE A 167 -3.68 15.68 -2.12
CA ILE A 167 -4.03 14.42 -1.44
C ILE A 167 -2.77 13.73 -0.92
N ASP A 168 -1.69 13.68 -1.71
CA ASP A 168 -0.42 13.08 -1.31
C ASP A 168 0.25 13.80 -0.14
N LYS A 169 0.18 15.14 -0.10
CA LYS A 169 0.67 15.91 1.07
C LYS A 169 -0.09 15.57 2.35
N LEU A 170 -1.33 15.13 2.21
CA LEU A 170 -2.20 14.69 3.31
C LEU A 170 -2.14 13.18 3.53
N TYR A 171 -1.18 12.45 2.94
CA TYR A 171 -1.08 11.00 3.05
C TYR A 171 -1.21 10.49 4.49
N LEU A 172 -0.45 11.07 5.43
CA LEU A 172 -0.51 10.67 6.84
C LEU A 172 -1.88 10.92 7.48
N LEU A 173 -2.60 11.96 7.06
CA LEU A 173 -3.98 12.19 7.51
C LEU A 173 -4.88 11.03 7.07
N TRP A 174 -4.78 10.58 5.81
CA TRP A 174 -5.59 9.47 5.31
C TRP A 174 -5.25 8.14 5.99
N VAL A 175 -3.97 7.91 6.30
CA VAL A 175 -3.53 6.74 7.10
C VAL A 175 -4.14 6.79 8.50
N VAL A 176 -4.08 7.93 9.19
CA VAL A 176 -4.69 8.07 10.52
C VAL A 176 -6.20 7.88 10.45
N LEU A 177 -6.87 8.39 9.42
CA LEU A 177 -8.30 8.22 9.22
C LEU A 177 -8.70 6.77 8.91
N THR A 178 -7.84 5.97 8.28
CA THR A 178 -8.13 4.55 8.03
C THR A 178 -8.31 3.76 9.32
N LEU A 179 -7.57 4.11 10.38
CA LEU A 179 -7.69 3.50 11.70
C LEU A 179 -8.72 4.23 12.58
N GLY A 180 -8.76 5.57 12.47
CA GLY A 180 -9.64 6.41 13.28
C GLY A 180 -11.11 6.27 12.93
N LEU A 181 -11.47 6.08 11.66
CA LEU A 181 -12.87 5.99 11.24
C LEU A 181 -13.56 4.71 11.77
N PRO A 182 -12.99 3.50 11.63
CA PRO A 182 -13.55 2.30 12.26
C PRO A 182 -13.70 2.46 13.77
N PHE A 183 -12.68 2.99 14.46
CA PHE A 183 -12.73 3.27 15.90
C PHE A 183 -13.90 4.19 16.26
N LEU A 184 -14.05 5.30 15.54
CA LEU A 184 -15.12 6.27 15.80
C LEU A 184 -16.50 5.67 15.55
N ILE A 185 -16.66 4.85 14.51
CA ILE A 185 -17.92 4.17 14.23
C ILE A 185 -18.23 3.16 15.33
N GLY A 186 -17.26 2.33 15.74
CA GLY A 186 -17.41 1.39 16.85
C GLY A 186 -17.79 2.10 18.16
N TYR A 187 -17.11 3.21 18.48
CA TYR A 187 -17.42 4.05 19.65
C TYR A 187 -18.85 4.60 19.62
N VAL A 188 -19.28 5.15 18.48
CA VAL A 188 -20.63 5.72 18.34
C VAL A 188 -21.71 4.64 18.43
N LEU A 189 -21.48 3.46 17.86
CA LEU A 189 -22.44 2.35 17.90
C LEU A 189 -22.50 1.67 19.27
N GLY A 190 -21.37 1.48 19.94
CA GLY A 190 -21.28 0.78 21.22
C GLY A 190 -21.34 1.68 22.46
N GLY A 191 -21.26 3.00 22.31
CA GLY A 191 -21.40 3.98 23.39
C GLY A 191 -20.28 3.98 24.43
N THR A 192 -19.21 3.21 24.23
CA THR A 192 -18.08 3.08 25.17
C THR A 192 -16.76 3.12 24.43
N LEU A 193 -15.69 3.58 25.10
CA LEU A 193 -14.33 3.56 24.53
C LEU A 193 -13.88 2.13 24.19
N ALA A 194 -14.29 1.15 25.00
CA ALA A 194 -14.00 -0.26 24.74
C ALA A 194 -14.55 -0.72 23.39
N ALA A 195 -15.77 -0.32 23.04
CA ALA A 195 -16.37 -0.63 21.73
C ALA A 195 -15.71 0.10 20.55
N GLY A 196 -14.92 1.15 20.79
CA GLY A 196 -14.08 1.75 19.74
C GLY A 196 -12.80 0.95 19.49
N PHE A 197 -12.25 0.30 20.53
CA PHE A 197 -11.02 -0.50 20.45
C PHE A 197 -11.25 -1.98 20.10
N GLY A 198 -12.53 -2.38 19.99
CA GLY A 198 -12.94 -3.74 19.69
C GLY A 198 -12.57 -4.19 18.28
#